data_AF-A0A848E9B9-F1
#
_entry.id   AF-A0A848E9B9-F1
#
_cell.length_a   1.000
_cell.length_b   1.000
_cell.length_c   1.000
_cell.angle_alpha   90.00
_cell.angle_beta   90.00
_cell.angle_gamma   90.00
#
_symmetry.space_group_name_H-M   'P 1'
#
loop_
_entity.id
_entity.type
_entity.pdbx_description
1 polymer ?
#
loop_
_entity_poly.entity_id
_entity_poly.type
_entity_poly.pdbx_seq_one_letter_code
_entity_poly.pdbx_strand_id
1 'polypeptide(L)'
;MDARITKAEAALLLPAATSPSRSAAEAEAVRLAAIAARDDAVATTVRRAAGAAARTVEALARAIATFPQRVATYNALRRLSDRELRDIGMTRYDIGRVFEPGFNPRPANDAGERPAPRAA
;
A
#
# COMPACT_ATOMS: atom_id res chain seq x y z
N MET A 1 -29.05 -6.16 -83.51
CA MET A 1 -27.98 -5.59 -82.68
C MET A 1 -28.62 -5.23 -81.34
N ASP A 2 -28.34 -5.98 -80.28
CA ASP A 2 -28.96 -5.77 -78.97
C ASP A 2 -27.86 -5.95 -77.90
N ALA A 3 -27.20 -4.84 -77.56
CA ALA A 3 -26.06 -4.81 -76.63
C ALA A 3 -26.55 -4.71 -75.19
N ARG A 4 -27.02 -5.83 -74.63
CA ARG A 4 -27.38 -5.91 -73.21
C ARG A 4 -26.17 -6.36 -72.42
N ILE A 5 -25.37 -5.38 -71.96
CA ILE A 5 -24.35 -5.61 -70.94
C ILE A 5 -25.04 -6.26 -69.75
N THR A 6 -24.68 -7.51 -69.46
CA THR A 6 -25.28 -8.24 -68.34
C THR A 6 -24.74 -7.66 -67.03
N LYS A 7 -25.58 -7.64 -65.98
CA LYS A 7 -25.21 -7.14 -64.64
C LYS A 7 -23.89 -7.73 -64.09
N ALA A 8 -23.48 -8.90 -64.60
CA ALA A 8 -22.24 -9.57 -64.27
C ALA A 8 -20.99 -8.89 -64.88
N GLU A 9 -21.06 -8.35 -66.10
CA GLU A 9 -19.95 -7.62 -66.74
C GLU A 9 -19.81 -6.19 -66.19
N ALA A 10 -20.91 -5.58 -65.75
CA ALA A 10 -20.86 -4.29 -65.05
C ALA A 10 -20.11 -4.39 -63.70
N ALA A 11 -20.09 -5.56 -63.08
CA ALA A 11 -19.33 -5.81 -61.84
C ALA A 11 -17.81 -5.93 -62.10
N LEU A 12 -17.39 -6.27 -63.32
CA LEU A 12 -15.98 -6.34 -63.74
C LEU A 12 -15.41 -4.97 -64.16
N LEU A 13 -16.27 -4.02 -64.54
CA LEU A 13 -15.91 -2.62 -64.84
C LEU A 13 -15.94 -1.70 -63.62
N LEU A 14 -16.44 -2.20 -62.49
CA LEU A 14 -16.23 -1.54 -61.20
C LEU A 14 -14.77 -1.77 -60.81
N PRO A 15 -13.98 -0.74 -60.49
CA PRO A 15 -12.58 -0.91 -60.11
C PRO A 15 -12.49 -1.94 -58.97
N ALA A 16 -12.02 -3.14 -59.32
CA ALA A 16 -11.62 -4.13 -58.35
C ALA A 16 -10.56 -3.49 -57.46
N ALA A 17 -10.73 -3.68 -56.15
CA ALA A 17 -9.83 -3.21 -55.10
C ALA A 17 -9.73 -1.68 -54.96
N THR A 18 -10.54 -1.13 -54.05
CA THR A 18 -9.94 -0.26 -53.04
C THR A 18 -8.89 -1.12 -52.34
N SER A 19 -7.66 -1.12 -52.85
CA SER A 19 -6.49 -1.53 -52.07
C SER A 19 -6.60 -0.78 -50.74
N PRO A 20 -6.34 -1.41 -49.58
CA PRO A 20 -6.26 -0.66 -48.33
C PRO A 20 -5.34 0.51 -48.59
N SER A 21 -5.91 1.72 -48.58
CA SER A 21 -5.15 2.91 -48.92
C SER A 21 -3.98 2.97 -47.94
N ARG A 22 -2.81 3.47 -48.38
CA ARG A 22 -1.63 3.59 -47.51
C ARG A 22 -1.98 4.27 -46.16
N SER A 23 -2.94 5.19 -46.20
CA SER A 23 -3.57 5.84 -45.04
C SER A 23 -4.36 4.91 -44.10
N ALA A 24 -5.03 3.86 -44.60
CA ALA A 24 -5.70 2.86 -43.78
C ALA A 24 -4.71 1.97 -43.02
N ALA A 25 -3.63 1.55 -43.69
CA ALA A 25 -2.54 0.80 -43.07
C ALA A 25 -1.77 1.62 -42.02
N GLU A 26 -1.53 2.91 -42.29
CA GLU A 26 -0.93 3.84 -41.32
C GLU A 26 -1.86 4.10 -40.11
N ALA A 27 -3.16 4.27 -40.34
CA ALA A 27 -4.13 4.43 -39.25
C ALA A 27 -4.24 3.19 -38.35
N GLU A 28 -4.11 1.99 -38.93
CA GLU A 28 -4.09 0.74 -38.19
C GLU A 28 -2.79 0.58 -37.38
N ALA A 29 -1.64 0.93 -37.95
CA ALA A 29 -0.36 0.96 -37.24
C ALA A 29 -0.36 1.94 -36.06
N VAL A 30 -0.94 3.12 -36.22
CA VAL A 30 -1.10 4.12 -35.14
C VAL A 30 -2.04 3.60 -34.04
N ARG A 31 -3.13 2.90 -34.40
CA ARG A 31 -4.02 2.28 -33.40
C ARG A 31 -3.33 1.18 -32.61
N LEU A 32 -2.56 0.31 -33.25
CA LEU A 32 -1.82 -0.76 -32.57
C LEU A 32 -0.75 -0.19 -31.62
N ALA A 33 -0.01 0.83 -32.05
CA ALA A 33 0.95 1.53 -31.20
C ALA A 33 0.28 2.23 -30.00
N ALA A 34 -0.91 2.81 -30.21
CA ALA A 34 -1.68 3.45 -29.14
C ALA A 34 -2.23 2.45 -28.11
N ILE A 35 -2.56 1.21 -28.52
CA ILE A 35 -2.99 0.14 -27.61
C ILE A 35 -1.80 -0.34 -26.77
N ALA A 36 -0.66 -0.63 -27.41
CA ALA A 36 0.56 -1.05 -26.70
C ALA A 36 1.03 -0.01 -25.67
N ALA A 37 1.02 1.28 -26.05
CA ALA A 37 1.40 2.37 -25.14
C ALA A 37 0.44 2.52 -23.93
N ARG A 38 -0.84 2.18 -24.09
CA ARG A 38 -1.81 2.18 -22.99
C ARG A 38 -1.55 1.03 -22.02
N ASP A 39 -1.25 -0.15 -22.53
CA ASP A 39 -1.04 -1.34 -21.69
C ASP A 39 0.18 -1.17 -20.77
N ASP A 40 1.27 -0.57 -21.26
CA ASP A 40 2.46 -0.28 -20.45
C ASP A 40 2.20 0.77 -19.35
N ALA A 41 1.42 1.81 -19.67
CA ALA A 41 1.03 2.84 -18.72
C ALA A 41 0.09 2.31 -17.64
N VAL A 42 -0.83 1.41 -18.00
CA VAL A 42 -1.73 0.75 -17.05
C VAL A 42 -0.97 -0.22 -16.16
N ALA A 43 -0.09 -1.05 -16.73
CA ALA A 43 0.69 -2.03 -15.97
C ALA A 43 1.59 -1.36 -14.91
N THR A 44 2.22 -0.24 -15.24
CA THR A 44 3.05 0.50 -14.27
C THR A 44 2.21 1.14 -13.16
N THR A 45 1.04 1.68 -13.49
CA THR A 45 0.12 2.29 -12.52
C THR A 45 -0.46 1.24 -11.58
N VAL A 46 -0.91 0.10 -12.11
CA VAL A 46 -1.45 -1.01 -11.33
C VAL A 46 -0.39 -1.59 -10.39
N ARG A 47 0.85 -1.82 -10.86
CA ARG A 47 1.93 -2.31 -9.99
C ARG A 47 2.25 -1.35 -8.84
N ARG A 48 2.26 -0.04 -9.10
CA ARG A 48 2.47 0.98 -8.07
C ARG A 48 1.33 1.01 -7.06
N ALA A 49 0.08 0.97 -7.53
CA ALA A 49 -1.10 0.93 -6.68
C ALA A 49 -1.14 -0.33 -5.81
N ALA A 50 -0.87 -1.50 -6.39
CA ALA A 50 -0.79 -2.77 -5.69
C ALA A 50 0.33 -2.76 -4.62
N GLY A 51 1.52 -2.24 -4.96
CA GLY A 51 2.62 -2.12 -4.01
C GLY A 51 2.31 -1.15 -2.85
N ALA A 52 1.60 -0.06 -3.11
CA ALA A 52 1.16 0.86 -2.07
C ALA A 52 0.12 0.21 -1.14
N ALA A 53 -0.87 -0.48 -1.71
CA ALA A 53 -1.88 -1.20 -0.94
C ALA A 53 -1.28 -2.34 -0.10
N ALA A 54 -0.32 -3.09 -0.64
CA ALA A 54 0.36 -4.14 0.11
C ALA A 54 1.06 -3.59 1.37
N ARG A 55 1.75 -2.45 1.24
CA ARG A 55 2.43 -1.81 2.38
C ARG A 55 1.47 -1.32 3.45
N THR A 56 0.30 -0.80 3.08
CA THR A 56 -0.70 -0.35 4.07
C THR A 56 -1.31 -1.54 4.81
N VAL A 57 -1.62 -2.61 4.10
CA VAL A 57 -2.12 -3.86 4.71
C VAL A 57 -1.08 -4.46 5.65
N GLU A 58 0.20 -4.49 5.26
CA GLU A 58 1.27 -5.02 6.11
C GLU A 58 1.48 -4.20 7.38
N ALA A 59 1.43 -2.86 7.29
CA ALA A 59 1.52 -1.98 8.45
C ALA A 59 0.33 -2.20 9.41
N LEU A 60 -0.88 -2.34 8.86
CA LEU A 60 -2.08 -2.60 9.65
C LEU A 60 -2.03 -3.99 10.30
N ALA A 61 -1.59 -5.02 9.56
CA ALA A 61 -1.43 -6.37 10.09
C ALA A 61 -0.45 -6.41 11.27
N ARG A 62 0.69 -5.71 11.17
CA ARG A 62 1.65 -5.57 12.29
C ARG A 62 1.04 -4.83 13.48
N ALA A 63 0.30 -3.75 13.25
CA ALA A 63 -0.37 -3.02 14.32
C ALA A 63 -1.40 -3.90 15.05
N ILE A 64 -2.20 -4.67 14.31
CA ILE A 64 -3.20 -5.59 14.88
C ILE A 64 -2.52 -6.75 15.61
N ALA A 65 -1.45 -7.32 15.05
CA ALA A 65 -0.73 -8.44 15.68
C ALA A 65 -0.13 -8.08 17.05
N THR A 66 0.29 -6.83 17.23
CA THR A 66 0.86 -6.35 18.51
C THR A 66 -0.21 -5.92 19.52
N PHE A 67 -1.46 -5.72 19.09
CA PHE A 67 -2.54 -5.22 19.95
C PHE A 67 -2.89 -6.17 21.11
N PRO A 68 -3.04 -7.50 20.92
CA PRO A 68 -3.32 -8.44 22.01
C PRO A 68 -2.26 -8.38 23.11
N GLN A 69 -0.99 -8.28 22.73
CA GLN A 69 0.11 -8.19 23.70
C GLN A 69 0.03 -6.89 24.51
N ARG A 70 -0.27 -5.76 23.86
CA ARG A 70 -0.47 -4.47 24.56
C ARG A 70 -1.62 -4.52 25.56
N VAL A 71 -2.75 -5.13 25.18
CA VAL A 71 -3.90 -5.32 26.07
C VAL A 71 -3.54 -6.23 27.25
N ALA A 72 -2.82 -7.33 26.99
CA ALA A 72 -2.36 -8.23 28.04
C ALA A 72 -1.44 -7.53 29.04
N THR A 73 -0.45 -6.77 28.55
CA THR A 73 0.45 -5.97 29.40
C THR A 73 -0.31 -4.91 30.20
N TYR A 74 -1.22 -4.17 29.57
CA TYR A 74 -2.05 -3.18 30.25
C TYR A 74 -2.86 -3.82 31.39
N ASN A 75 -3.51 -4.96 31.13
CA ASN A 75 -4.28 -5.67 32.13
C ASN A 75 -3.41 -6.24 33.25
N ALA A 76 -2.21 -6.76 32.92
CA ALA A 76 -1.25 -7.24 33.91
C ALA A 76 -0.83 -6.10 34.84
N LEU A 77 -0.42 -4.95 34.29
CA LEU A 77 -0.04 -3.76 35.07
C LEU A 77 -1.19 -3.24 35.91
N ARG A 78 -2.42 -3.24 35.38
CA ARG A 78 -3.61 -2.75 36.10
C ARG A 78 -4.04 -3.65 37.26
N ARG A 79 -3.67 -4.94 37.24
CA ARG A 79 -3.92 -5.88 38.34
C ARG A 79 -2.94 -5.73 39.50
N LEU A 80 -1.74 -5.18 39.25
CA LEU A 80 -0.77 -4.91 40.32
C LEU A 80 -1.31 -3.87 41.30
N SER A 81 -0.91 -3.98 42.55
CA SER A 81 -1.13 -2.95 43.58
C SER A 81 -0.22 -1.74 43.35
N ASP A 82 -0.55 -0.60 43.97
CA ASP A 82 0.26 0.62 43.85
C ASP A 82 1.66 0.45 44.46
N ARG A 83 1.83 -0.46 45.43
CA ARG A 83 3.14 -0.81 45.98
C ARG A 83 3.97 -1.58 44.96
N GLU A 84 3.40 -2.62 44.35
CA GLU A 84 4.10 -3.41 43.33
C GLU A 84 4.46 -2.56 42.11
N LEU A 85 3.60 -1.61 41.73
CA LEU A 85 3.94 -0.62 40.71
C LEU A 85 5.12 0.27 41.13
N ARG A 86 5.15 0.69 42.40
CA ARG A 86 6.23 1.53 42.92
C ARG A 86 7.56 0.77 42.95
N ASP A 87 7.52 -0.52 43.27
CA ASP A 87 8.69 -1.41 43.27
C ASP A 87 9.26 -1.63 41.86
N ILE A 88 8.48 -1.40 40.79
CA ILE A 88 8.97 -1.36 39.41
C ILE A 88 9.19 0.06 38.90
N GLY A 89 9.12 1.07 39.78
CA GLY A 89 9.43 2.45 39.41
C GLY A 89 8.31 3.22 38.71
N MET A 90 7.07 2.77 38.89
CA MET A 90 5.91 3.27 38.14
C MET A 90 4.76 3.69 39.06
N THR A 91 3.89 4.55 38.53
CA THR A 91 2.60 4.88 39.15
C THR A 91 1.43 4.39 38.29
N ARG A 92 0.22 4.38 38.86
CA ARG A 92 -1.00 4.00 38.13
C ARG A 92 -1.22 4.86 36.88
N TYR A 93 -0.82 6.13 36.93
CA TYR A 93 -0.93 7.07 35.82
C TYR A 93 0.03 6.74 34.67
N ASP A 94 1.15 6.08 34.96
CA ASP A 94 2.17 5.73 33.96
C ASP A 94 1.78 4.51 33.11
N ILE A 95 0.81 3.70 33.53
CA ILE A 95 0.38 2.49 32.80
C ILE A 95 -0.01 2.80 31.35
N GLY A 96 -0.70 3.92 31.11
CA GLY A 96 -1.08 4.33 29.75
C GLY A 96 0.12 4.75 28.90
N ARG A 97 1.19 5.24 29.55
CA ARG A 97 2.37 5.83 28.94
C ARG A 97 3.46 4.82 28.61
N VAL A 98 3.40 3.59 29.14
CA VAL A 98 4.38 2.50 28.86
C VAL A 98 4.54 2.19 27.37
N PHE A 99 3.51 2.48 26.58
CA PHE A 99 3.53 2.25 25.14
C PHE A 99 4.02 3.45 24.32
N GLU A 100 4.34 4.57 24.98
CA GLU A 100 4.93 5.75 24.34
C GLU A 100 6.40 5.46 23.99
N PRO A 101 6.85 5.83 22.77
CA PRO A 101 8.26 5.75 22.42
C PRO A 101 9.11 6.57 23.41
N GLY A 102 10.13 5.96 24.00
CA GLY A 102 11.03 6.63 24.94
C GLY A 102 10.51 6.73 26.38
N PHE A 103 9.40 6.06 26.72
CA PHE A 103 8.99 5.91 28.10
C PHE A 103 10.07 5.18 28.91
N ASN A 104 10.56 5.83 29.97
CA ASN A 104 11.48 5.24 30.94
C ASN A 104 10.88 5.41 32.34
N PRO A 105 10.49 4.32 33.03
CA PRO A 105 10.02 4.41 34.40
C PRO A 105 11.14 4.98 35.28
N ARG A 106 10.77 5.72 36.33
CA ARG A 106 11.77 6.19 37.31
C ARG A 106 12.37 4.96 37.98
N PRO A 107 13.69 4.85 38.18
CA PRO A 107 14.22 3.68 38.86
C PRO A 107 13.54 3.47 40.23
N ALA A 108 13.27 2.21 40.56
CA ALA A 108 12.51 1.87 41.77
C ALA A 108 13.26 2.23 43.07
N ASN A 109 14.57 2.40 42.96
CA ASN A 109 15.48 2.65 44.08
C ASN A 109 15.63 4.15 44.40
N ASP A 110 14.97 5.04 43.65
CA ASP A 110 15.10 6.50 43.79
C ASP A 110 14.27 7.05 44.97
N ALA A 111 13.73 6.16 45.80
CA ALA A 111 12.76 6.46 46.85
C ALA A 111 13.35 7.27 48.03
N GLY A 112 14.17 8.28 47.76
CA GLY A 112 14.67 9.26 48.72
C GLY A 112 16.11 9.08 49.16
N GLU A 113 16.90 8.21 48.52
CA GLU A 113 18.33 8.12 48.82
C GLU A 113 19.05 9.39 48.36
N ARG A 114 19.48 10.22 49.33
CA ARG A 114 20.44 11.29 49.07
C ARG A 114 21.64 10.69 48.35
N PRO A 115 22.21 11.36 47.33
CA PRO A 115 23.41 10.88 46.67
C PRO A 115 24.47 10.62 47.73
N ALA A 116 24.97 9.37 47.80
CA ALA A 116 26.06 9.03 48.69
C ALA A 116 27.24 9.98 48.39
N PRO A 117 27.80 10.68 49.38
CA PRO A 117 28.92 11.57 49.15
C PRO A 117 30.06 10.74 48.58
N ARG A 118 30.53 11.14 47.39
CA ARG A 118 31.71 10.56 46.76
C ARG A 118 32.85 10.62 47.75
N ALA A 119 33.43 9.47 48.08
CA ALA A 119 34.61 9.39 48.93
C ALA A 119 35.70 10.30 48.34
N ALA A 120 36.28 11.14 49.20
CA ALA A 120 37.34 12.09 48.89
C ALA A 120 38.64 11.38 48.53
#